data_AF-A0A1M6Q027-F1
#
_entry.id   AF-A0A1M6Q027-F1
#
_cell.length_a   1.000
_cell.length_b   1.000
_cell.length_c   1.000
_cell.angle_alpha   90.00
_cell.angle_beta   90.00
_cell.angle_gamma   90.00
#
_symmetry.space_group_name_H-M   'P 1'
#
loop_
_entity.id
_entity.type
_entity.pdbx_description
1 polymer ?
#
loop_
_entity_poly.entity_id
_entity_poly.type
_entity_poly.pdbx_seq_one_letter_code
_entity_poly.pdbx_strand_id
1 'polypeptide(L)'
;MKRRIFIYVLLICFNTFLIIGCSKKDKDNSSTLADQPSSNVSENNENTNTESGQLQCKEMIVQREADCFSFKKDEIAREGLLQDIEDLLWIVPRGGAGINETGTDKDISEVPIIKDINKVIHNNYTTDETNNKYTWIRLVCDPYLPKEGENAVKHKDIILYVDPDNVSDAVFGIQNPDKDSQWNITVLPGYGEWLKKEIDILLRIKAGL
;
A
#
# COMPACT_ATOMS: atom_id res chain seq x y z
N MET A 1 -39.77 -31.43 22.27
CA MET A 1 -38.60 -31.18 21.39
C MET A 1 -38.91 -31.47 19.90
N LYS A 2 -40.06 -30.99 19.36
CA LYS A 2 -40.52 -31.29 17.98
C LYS A 2 -41.10 -30.09 17.20
N ARG A 3 -40.91 -28.87 17.71
CA ARG A 3 -41.41 -27.62 17.07
C ARG A 3 -40.34 -26.69 16.52
N ARG A 4 -39.04 -27.01 16.69
CA ARG A 4 -37.92 -26.19 16.21
C ARG A 4 -37.29 -26.69 14.90
N ILE A 5 -37.63 -27.90 14.45
CA ILE A 5 -37.07 -28.50 13.23
C ILE A 5 -37.81 -28.01 11.96
N PHE A 6 -39.05 -27.53 12.09
CA PHE A 6 -39.87 -27.09 10.95
C PHE A 6 -39.45 -25.72 10.36
N ILE A 7 -38.71 -24.91 11.13
CA ILE A 7 -38.30 -23.55 10.71
C ILE A 7 -37.05 -23.62 9.80
N TYR A 8 -36.18 -24.62 9.99
CA TYR A 8 -34.95 -24.75 9.20
C TYR A 8 -35.18 -25.35 7.80
N VAL A 9 -36.28 -26.08 7.59
CA VAL A 9 -36.61 -26.66 6.27
C VAL A 9 -37.24 -25.61 5.34
N LEU A 10 -37.83 -24.54 5.88
CA LEU A 10 -38.45 -23.48 5.08
C LEU A 10 -37.45 -22.42 4.57
N LEU A 11 -36.26 -22.32 5.18
CA LEU A 11 -35.22 -21.33 4.81
C LEU A 11 -34.24 -21.81 3.74
N ILE A 12 -34.23 -23.12 3.42
CA ILE A 12 -33.34 -23.70 2.39
C ILE A 12 -33.98 -23.65 0.99
N CYS A 13 -35.28 -23.37 0.87
CA CYS A 13 -35.99 -23.36 -0.41
C CYS A 13 -35.98 -21.99 -1.14
N PHE A 14 -35.35 -20.95 -0.59
CA PHE A 14 -35.48 -19.57 -1.12
C PHE A 14 -34.25 -18.99 -1.84
N ASN A 15 -33.18 -19.76 -2.05
CA ASN A 15 -31.94 -19.25 -2.67
C ASN A 15 -31.48 -19.96 -3.94
N THR A 16 -32.38 -20.61 -4.67
CA THR A 16 -32.05 -21.20 -5.99
C THR A 16 -33.03 -20.78 -7.08
N PHE A 17 -33.17 -19.47 -7.29
CA PHE A 17 -33.72 -18.92 -8.52
C PHE A 17 -33.04 -17.60 -8.86
N LEU A 18 -32.13 -17.65 -9.83
CA LEU A 18 -32.01 -16.71 -10.97
C LEU A 18 -30.65 -16.90 -11.66
N ILE A 19 -30.60 -17.90 -12.55
CA ILE A 19 -29.69 -17.91 -13.69
C ILE A 19 -30.51 -17.43 -14.88
N ILE A 20 -30.20 -16.25 -15.41
CA ILE A 20 -30.58 -15.85 -16.77
C ILE A 20 -29.34 -15.24 -17.41
N GLY A 21 -28.80 -15.94 -18.41
CA GLY A 21 -27.70 -15.46 -19.23
C GLY A 21 -28.15 -14.44 -20.27
N CYS A 22 -27.16 -13.73 -20.83
CA CYS A 22 -27.27 -13.17 -22.16
C CYS A 22 -25.91 -13.28 -22.87
N SER A 23 -25.97 -13.90 -24.03
CA SER A 23 -24.89 -14.11 -24.99
C SER A 23 -24.61 -12.83 -25.77
N LYS A 24 -23.33 -12.56 -26.10
CA LYS A 24 -23.01 -11.81 -27.31
C LYS A 24 -21.72 -12.31 -27.94
N LYS A 25 -21.85 -12.75 -29.20
CA LYS A 25 -20.79 -13.05 -30.16
C LYS A 25 -20.22 -11.74 -30.67
N ASP A 26 -18.90 -11.62 -30.72
CA ASP A 26 -18.23 -10.76 -31.68
C ASP A 26 -17.37 -11.63 -32.61
N LYS A 27 -17.72 -11.55 -33.90
CA LYS A 27 -16.84 -11.85 -35.02
C LYS A 27 -15.89 -10.67 -35.14
N ASP A 28 -14.63 -10.91 -35.46
CA ASP A 28 -14.01 -10.15 -36.53
C ASP A 28 -12.89 -10.91 -37.24
N ASN A 29 -12.80 -10.62 -38.53
CA ASN A 29 -12.08 -11.33 -39.56
C ASN A 29 -10.60 -10.92 -39.67
N SER A 30 -9.83 -11.87 -40.21
CA SER A 30 -8.49 -11.77 -40.76
C SER A 30 -8.35 -10.80 -41.96
N SER A 31 -7.21 -10.10 -42.04
CA SER A 31 -6.52 -9.71 -43.29
C SER A 31 -5.08 -9.25 -42.95
N THR A 32 -4.03 -10.03 -43.18
CA THR A 32 -3.20 -10.20 -44.41
C THR A 32 -2.22 -9.04 -44.70
N LEU A 33 -0.92 -9.40 -44.59
CA LEU A 33 0.33 -8.91 -45.18
C LEU A 33 0.29 -7.79 -46.25
N ALA A 34 1.21 -6.81 -46.14
CA ALA A 34 2.37 -6.64 -47.05
C ALA A 34 3.27 -5.42 -46.71
N ASP A 35 4.57 -5.63 -46.91
CA ASP A 35 5.67 -4.70 -47.26
C ASP A 35 6.29 -3.70 -46.26
N GLN A 36 7.56 -4.01 -45.91
CA GLN A 36 8.58 -3.07 -45.44
C GLN A 36 9.01 -2.10 -46.57
N PRO A 37 9.55 -0.93 -46.22
CA PRO A 37 11.00 -0.79 -46.42
C PRO A 37 11.74 -0.24 -45.20
N SER A 38 12.98 -0.69 -45.11
CA SER A 38 14.01 -0.35 -44.12
C SER A 38 14.29 1.15 -44.01
N SER A 39 14.32 1.65 -42.78
CA SER A 39 15.11 2.83 -42.42
C SER A 39 15.65 2.62 -41.00
N ASN A 40 16.98 2.55 -40.92
CA ASN A 40 17.75 2.46 -39.68
C ASN A 40 17.44 3.67 -38.79
N VAL A 41 16.85 3.42 -37.63
CA VAL A 41 16.91 4.31 -36.47
C VAL A 41 17.27 3.43 -35.28
N SER A 42 18.41 3.72 -34.67
CA SER A 42 18.83 3.13 -33.40
C SER A 42 17.83 3.52 -32.33
N GLU A 43 16.90 2.62 -31.99
CA GLU A 43 16.05 2.73 -30.81
C GLU A 43 16.75 2.02 -29.64
N ASN A 44 17.48 2.80 -28.84
CA ASN A 44 17.61 2.49 -27.43
C ASN A 44 16.25 2.75 -26.78
N ASN A 45 15.32 1.80 -26.93
CA ASN A 45 14.09 1.76 -26.14
C ASN A 45 14.39 1.02 -24.83
N GLU A 46 15.00 1.73 -23.89
CA GLU A 46 14.60 1.54 -22.50
C GLU A 46 13.18 2.12 -22.37
N ASN A 47 12.19 1.32 -22.75
CA ASN A 47 10.81 1.53 -22.35
C ASN A 47 10.75 1.33 -20.83
N THR A 48 11.16 2.35 -20.09
CA THR A 48 10.60 2.58 -18.77
C THR A 48 9.21 3.16 -19.01
N ASN A 49 8.27 2.27 -19.29
CA ASN A 49 6.86 2.54 -19.02
C ASN A 49 6.77 2.71 -17.50
N THR A 50 7.18 3.87 -17.00
CA THR A 50 6.85 4.33 -15.67
C THR A 50 5.36 4.59 -15.76
N GLU A 51 4.56 3.57 -15.43
CA GLU A 51 3.13 3.72 -15.25
C GLU A 51 2.93 4.90 -14.29
N SER A 52 2.33 5.98 -14.82
CA SER A 52 2.09 7.21 -14.09
C SER A 52 1.30 6.85 -12.82
N GLY A 53 1.89 7.14 -11.65
CA GLY A 53 1.30 6.90 -10.34
C GLY A 53 1.83 5.70 -9.54
N GLN A 54 2.74 4.89 -10.05
CA GLN A 54 3.38 3.83 -9.24
C GLN A 54 4.43 4.38 -8.27
N LEU A 55 4.49 3.83 -7.06
CA LEU A 55 5.48 4.21 -6.06
C LEU A 55 6.90 3.81 -6.51
N GLN A 56 7.77 4.81 -6.66
CA GLN A 56 9.18 4.60 -6.96
C GLN A 56 9.99 4.53 -5.66
N CYS A 57 9.95 3.37 -5.00
CA CYS A 57 10.62 3.18 -3.72
C CYS A 57 12.00 2.55 -3.89
N LYS A 58 12.96 3.08 -3.13
CA LYS A 58 14.37 2.68 -3.11
C LYS A 58 14.65 1.65 -2.03
N GLU A 59 13.90 1.74 -0.94
CA GLU A 59 14.11 0.97 0.26
C GLU A 59 12.80 0.84 1.05
N MET A 60 12.58 -0.33 1.63
CA MET A 60 11.52 -0.62 2.58
C MET A 60 12.17 -0.95 3.91
N ILE A 61 11.84 -0.17 4.93
CA ILE A 61 12.38 -0.33 6.28
C ILE A 61 11.22 -0.77 7.17
N VAL A 62 11.42 -1.86 7.90
CA VAL A 62 10.37 -2.50 8.69
C VAL A 62 10.89 -2.72 10.09
N GLN A 63 10.13 -2.29 11.09
CA GLN A 63 10.38 -2.66 12.47
C GLN A 63 9.23 -3.50 12.99
N ARG A 64 9.59 -4.61 13.63
CA ARG A 64 8.70 -5.48 14.40
C ARG A 64 9.23 -5.53 15.82
N GLU A 65 8.54 -4.84 16.73
CA GLU A 65 8.96 -4.67 18.12
C GLU A 65 10.35 -4.05 18.23
N ALA A 66 11.38 -4.85 18.55
CA ALA A 66 12.77 -4.43 18.67
C ALA A 66 13.61 -4.78 17.44
N ASP A 67 13.11 -5.61 16.52
CA ASP A 67 13.89 -6.00 15.35
C ASP A 67 13.60 -5.05 14.20
N CYS A 68 14.65 -4.55 13.54
CA CYS A 68 14.55 -3.64 12.40
C CYS A 68 15.27 -4.25 11.19
N PHE A 69 14.59 -4.22 10.04
CA PHE A 69 15.04 -4.80 8.79
C PHE A 69 14.96 -3.74 7.69
N SER A 70 15.88 -3.80 6.75
CA SER A 70 15.86 -2.98 5.54
C SER A 70 15.98 -3.88 4.32
N PHE A 71 15.12 -3.64 3.33
CA PHE A 71 15.09 -4.32 2.04
C PHE A 71 15.28 -3.28 0.94
N LYS A 72 16.22 -3.51 0.03
CA LYS A 72 16.48 -2.65 -1.13
C LYS A 72 15.46 -2.90 -2.24
N LYS A 73 15.37 -1.97 -3.20
CA LYS A 73 14.40 -1.99 -4.31
C LYS A 73 14.29 -3.36 -5.02
N ASP A 74 15.42 -4.02 -5.28
CA ASP A 74 15.50 -5.32 -5.94
C ASP A 74 15.02 -6.49 -5.07
N GLU A 75 14.96 -6.30 -3.76
CA GLU A 75 14.49 -7.28 -2.79
C GLU A 75 12.98 -7.13 -2.49
N ILE A 76 12.35 -6.03 -2.90
CA ILE A 76 10.94 -5.77 -2.62
C ILE A 76 10.08 -6.34 -3.75
N ALA A 77 9.24 -7.33 -3.42
CA ALA A 77 8.21 -7.78 -4.35
C ALA A 77 7.12 -6.70 -4.43
N ARG A 78 6.59 -6.47 -5.64
CA ARG A 78 5.49 -5.52 -5.81
C ARG A 78 4.19 -6.09 -5.27
N GLU A 79 3.98 -7.39 -5.43
CA GLU A 79 2.83 -8.10 -4.87
C GLU A 79 2.87 -8.15 -3.34
N GLY A 80 1.71 -8.05 -2.69
CA GLY A 80 1.56 -8.06 -1.24
C GLY A 80 1.64 -6.66 -0.63
N LEU A 81 2.37 -6.51 0.47
CA LEU A 81 2.37 -5.29 1.29
C LEU A 81 2.73 -4.01 0.51
N LEU A 82 3.62 -4.06 -0.51
CA LEU A 82 3.91 -2.87 -1.31
C LEU A 82 2.68 -2.44 -2.13
N GLN A 83 2.02 -3.38 -2.82
CA GLN A 83 0.77 -3.10 -3.54
C GLN A 83 -0.32 -2.58 -2.60
N ASP A 84 -0.47 -3.18 -1.42
CA ASP A 84 -1.48 -2.72 -0.45
C ASP A 84 -1.21 -1.27 0.01
N ILE A 85 0.06 -0.89 0.16
CA ILE A 85 0.44 0.50 0.48
C ILE A 85 0.20 1.44 -0.71
N GLU A 86 0.47 1.02 -1.94
CA GLU A 86 0.12 1.77 -3.16
C GLU A 86 -1.40 2.01 -3.25
N ASP A 87 -2.21 0.99 -2.94
CA ASP A 87 -3.66 1.07 -2.93
C ASP A 87 -4.15 2.02 -1.81
N LEU A 88 -3.54 1.94 -0.62
CA LEU A 88 -3.82 2.87 0.48
C LEU A 88 -3.47 4.31 0.12
N LEU A 89 -2.35 4.55 -0.56
CA LEU A 89 -1.98 5.89 -1.04
C LEU A 89 -3.06 6.48 -1.96
N TRP A 90 -3.75 5.63 -2.72
CA TRP A 90 -4.89 6.05 -3.54
C TRP A 90 -6.16 6.28 -2.74
N ILE A 91 -6.49 5.36 -1.83
CA ILE A 91 -7.77 5.33 -1.10
C ILE A 91 -7.81 6.38 0.01
N VAL A 92 -6.75 6.47 0.83
CA VAL A 92 -6.72 7.28 2.06
C VAL A 92 -7.11 8.75 1.81
N PRO A 93 -6.52 9.47 0.83
CA PRO A 93 -6.88 10.88 0.61
C PRO A 93 -8.29 11.09 0.07
N ARG A 94 -8.91 10.05 -0.48
CA ARG A 94 -10.23 10.09 -1.12
C ARG A 94 -11.35 9.60 -0.20
N GLY A 95 -10.99 8.96 0.91
CA GLY A 95 -11.91 8.22 1.76
C GLY A 95 -12.37 6.91 1.09
N GLY A 96 -12.75 5.94 1.91
CA GLY A 96 -13.15 4.60 1.47
C GLY A 96 -12.64 3.50 2.39
N ALA A 97 -13.12 2.27 2.19
CA ALA A 97 -12.72 1.10 2.99
C ALA A 97 -12.84 1.28 4.53
N GLY A 98 -13.80 2.10 4.99
CA GLY A 98 -13.97 2.41 6.42
C GLY A 98 -13.14 3.59 6.94
N ILE A 99 -12.33 4.21 6.08
CA ILE A 99 -11.60 5.45 6.35
C ILE A 99 -12.53 6.63 6.01
N ASN A 100 -12.97 7.34 7.04
CA ASN A 100 -13.93 8.44 6.92
C ASN A 100 -13.30 9.82 7.09
N GLU A 101 -12.06 9.89 7.58
CA GLU A 101 -11.35 11.13 7.86
C GLU A 101 -10.32 11.39 6.77
N THR A 102 -10.28 12.63 6.29
CA THR A 102 -9.16 13.14 5.49
C THR A 102 -7.97 13.44 6.39
N GLY A 103 -6.78 13.06 5.96
CA GLY A 103 -5.56 13.26 6.72
C GLY A 103 -5.28 14.72 7.07
N THR A 104 -4.66 14.91 8.23
CA THR A 104 -4.26 16.23 8.73
C THR A 104 -2.78 16.46 8.49
N ASP A 105 -2.44 17.61 7.91
CA ASP A 105 -1.05 18.04 7.79
C ASP A 105 -0.48 18.39 9.17
N LYS A 106 0.63 17.74 9.53
CA LYS A 106 1.36 17.94 10.78
C LYS A 106 2.84 18.16 10.50
N ASP A 107 3.48 19.00 11.30
CA ASP A 107 4.94 19.01 11.33
C ASP A 107 5.47 17.77 12.09
N ILE A 108 6.67 17.32 11.74
CA ILE A 108 7.32 16.16 12.38
C ILE A 108 7.48 16.34 13.89
N SER A 109 7.60 17.58 14.37
CA SER A 109 7.63 17.88 15.81
C SER A 109 6.34 17.51 16.54
N GLU A 110 5.22 17.41 15.83
CA GLU A 110 3.90 17.05 16.35
C GLU A 110 3.61 15.54 16.24
N VAL A 111 4.52 14.76 15.63
CA VAL A 111 4.36 13.32 15.42
C VAL A 111 5.58 12.57 16.00
N PRO A 112 5.62 12.33 17.32
CA PRO A 112 6.78 11.79 18.03
C PRO A 112 7.29 10.46 17.45
N ILE A 113 6.40 9.57 17.03
CA ILE A 113 6.77 8.28 16.45
C ILE A 113 7.57 8.41 15.15
N ILE A 114 7.22 9.34 14.25
CA ILE A 114 8.00 9.58 13.01
C ILE A 114 9.39 10.12 13.36
N LYS A 115 9.47 10.99 14.37
CA LYS A 115 10.74 11.49 14.89
C LYS A 115 11.62 10.37 15.44
N ASP A 116 11.04 9.41 16.16
CA ASP A 116 11.78 8.25 16.69
C ASP A 116 12.20 7.29 15.58
N ILE A 117 11.34 7.04 14.59
CA ILE A 117 11.68 6.25 13.41
C ILE A 117 12.85 6.88 12.64
N ASN A 118 12.87 8.21 12.49
CA ASN A 118 14.01 8.91 11.88
C ASN A 118 15.32 8.68 12.65
N LYS A 119 15.28 8.60 13.98
CA LYS A 119 16.48 8.30 14.78
C LYS A 119 16.95 6.87 14.55
N VAL A 120 16.03 5.89 14.51
CA VAL A 120 16.37 4.49 14.21
C VAL A 120 17.09 4.39 12.87
N ILE A 121 16.56 5.07 11.84
CA ILE A 121 17.16 5.08 10.50
C ILE A 121 18.52 5.77 10.52
N HIS A 122 18.66 6.90 11.21
CA HIS A 122 19.94 7.61 11.35
C HIS A 122 21.00 6.78 12.08
N ASN A 123 20.58 5.94 13.03
CA ASN A 123 21.43 5.05 13.81
C ASN A 123 21.65 3.69 13.13
N ASN A 124 21.64 3.65 11.79
CA ASN A 124 21.85 2.42 11.00
C ASN A 124 20.92 1.27 11.43
N TYR A 125 19.62 1.56 11.58
CA TYR A 125 18.57 0.60 11.92
C TYR A 125 18.75 -0.05 13.31
N THR A 126 19.59 0.51 14.17
CA THR A 126 19.78 0.00 15.53
C THR A 126 18.70 0.54 16.45
N THR A 127 17.93 -0.35 17.07
CA THR A 127 17.02 -0.02 18.17
C THR A 127 17.77 -0.15 19.50
N ASP A 128 17.64 0.85 20.38
CA ASP A 128 18.13 0.76 21.76
C ASP A 128 16.98 0.40 22.73
N GLU A 129 17.30 0.14 23.99
CA GLU A 129 16.31 -0.15 25.04
C GLU A 129 15.38 1.04 25.35
N THR A 130 15.75 2.24 24.90
CA THR A 130 14.95 3.47 25.09
C THR A 130 14.00 3.77 23.93
N ASN A 131 14.19 3.12 22.78
CA ASN A 131 13.34 3.23 21.63
C ASN A 131 12.06 2.42 21.87
N ASN A 132 10.94 3.09 21.66
CA ASN A 132 9.64 2.47 21.77
C ASN A 132 9.53 1.30 20.78
N LYS A 133 9.07 0.15 21.28
CA LYS A 133 8.88 -1.10 20.52
C LYS A 133 7.66 -0.99 19.62
N TYR A 134 7.79 -0.20 18.56
CA TYR A 134 6.72 0.01 17.60
C TYR A 134 6.71 -1.09 16.53
N THR A 135 5.56 -1.23 15.87
CA THR A 135 5.43 -2.01 14.64
C THR A 135 5.11 -1.05 13.51
N TRP A 136 6.02 -0.93 12.54
CA TRP A 136 5.90 0.04 11.46
C TRP A 136 6.66 -0.38 10.21
N ILE A 137 6.26 0.23 9.11
CA ILE A 137 6.91 0.18 7.81
C ILE A 137 7.10 1.60 7.29
N ARG A 138 8.26 1.88 6.73
CA ARG A 138 8.54 3.09 5.96
C ARG A 138 9.04 2.70 4.58
N LEU A 139 8.41 3.28 3.57
CA LEU A 139 8.90 3.25 2.20
C LEU A 139 9.67 4.56 1.95
N VAL A 140 10.95 4.42 1.63
CA VAL A 140 11.79 5.54 1.18
C VAL A 140 11.66 5.65 -0.33
N CYS A 141 11.03 6.70 -0.81
CA CYS A 141 10.64 6.81 -2.22
C CYS A 141 11.12 8.14 -2.83
N ASP A 142 11.23 8.17 -4.16
CA ASP A 142 11.51 9.41 -4.86
C ASP A 142 10.37 10.42 -4.68
N PRO A 143 10.68 11.73 -4.48
CA PRO A 143 9.65 12.75 -4.46
C PRO A 143 8.85 12.74 -5.76
N TYR A 144 7.54 12.74 -5.64
CA TYR A 144 6.62 12.71 -6.76
C TYR A 144 5.66 13.91 -6.70
N LEU A 145 5.71 14.70 -7.77
CA LEU A 145 4.88 15.87 -8.01
C LEU A 145 4.00 15.59 -9.24
N PRO A 146 2.69 15.38 -9.06
CA PRO A 146 1.77 15.16 -10.17
C PRO A 146 1.80 16.33 -11.16
N LYS A 147 1.69 16.03 -12.45
CA LYS A 147 1.53 17.06 -13.48
C LYS A 147 0.15 17.70 -13.40
N GLU A 148 0.01 18.88 -13.98
CA GLU A 148 -1.30 19.53 -14.08
C GLU A 148 -2.31 18.62 -14.81
N GLY A 149 -3.48 18.41 -14.21
CA GLY A 149 -4.51 17.51 -14.72
C GLY A 149 -4.31 16.02 -14.39
N GLU A 150 -3.18 15.65 -13.79
CA GLU A 150 -2.93 14.28 -13.32
C GLU A 150 -3.65 14.05 -11.98
N ASN A 151 -4.57 13.08 -11.96
CA ASN A 151 -5.26 12.68 -10.74
C ASN A 151 -4.38 11.72 -9.95
N ALA A 152 -3.23 12.17 -9.46
CA ALA A 152 -2.33 11.37 -8.61
C ALA A 152 -2.05 12.11 -7.30
N VAL A 153 -1.61 11.37 -6.29
CA VAL A 153 -1.32 11.94 -4.96
C VAL A 153 0.14 12.39 -4.94
N LYS A 154 0.39 13.64 -4.53
CA LYS A 154 1.76 14.10 -4.30
C LYS A 154 2.34 13.41 -3.06
N HIS A 155 3.57 12.93 -3.11
CA HIS A 155 4.21 12.25 -1.98
C HIS A 155 5.73 12.24 -2.09
N LYS A 156 6.41 11.94 -0.99
CA LYS A 156 7.79 11.46 -0.96
C LYS A 156 7.80 10.11 -0.25
N ASP A 157 8.22 10.05 1.01
CA ASP A 157 8.19 8.83 1.80
C ASP A 157 6.77 8.53 2.28
N ILE A 158 6.49 7.23 2.40
CA ILE A 158 5.24 6.72 2.96
C ILE A 158 5.57 5.99 4.24
N ILE A 159 4.76 6.18 5.27
CA ILE A 159 4.90 5.48 6.54
C ILE A 159 3.57 4.90 6.98
N LEU A 160 3.61 3.71 7.55
CA LEU A 160 2.44 3.06 8.12
C LEU A 160 2.86 2.38 9.42
N TYR A 161 2.17 2.67 10.51
CA TYR A 161 2.50 2.14 11.84
C TYR A 161 1.26 1.78 12.64
N VAL A 162 1.39 0.82 13.55
CA VAL A 162 0.33 0.50 14.51
C VAL A 162 0.22 1.66 15.50
N ASP A 163 -0.99 2.18 15.71
CA ASP A 163 -1.20 3.29 16.65
C ASP A 163 -0.86 2.83 18.08
N PRO A 164 0.10 3.48 18.76
CA PRO A 164 0.47 3.11 20.13
C PRO A 164 -0.61 3.43 21.15
N ASP A 165 -1.47 4.41 20.89
CA ASP A 165 -2.57 4.80 21.76
C ASP A 165 -3.80 3.90 21.54
N ASN A 166 -3.97 3.39 20.32
CA ASN A 166 -4.99 2.39 20.01
C ASN A 166 -4.50 1.29 19.05
N VAL A 167 -3.96 0.20 19.61
CA VAL A 167 -3.33 -0.88 18.83
C VAL A 167 -4.24 -1.62 17.84
N SER A 168 -5.57 -1.42 17.89
CA SER A 168 -6.49 -1.93 16.85
C SER A 168 -6.36 -1.17 15.54
N ASP A 169 -5.87 0.06 15.60
CA ASP A 169 -5.80 0.98 14.46
C ASP A 169 -4.37 1.06 13.95
N ALA A 170 -4.25 1.51 12.71
CA ALA A 170 -2.97 1.91 12.14
C ALA A 170 -3.02 3.39 11.78
N VAL A 171 -1.86 3.98 11.52
CA VAL A 171 -1.75 5.35 11.07
C VAL A 171 -0.93 5.39 9.80
N PHE A 172 -1.49 6.01 8.77
CA PHE A 172 -0.88 6.22 7.47
C PHE A 172 -0.36 7.64 7.35
N GLY A 173 0.92 7.79 7.03
CA GLY A 173 1.58 9.06 6.85
C GLY A 173 2.15 9.21 5.44
N ILE A 174 1.84 10.33 4.80
CA ILE A 174 2.38 10.70 3.49
C ILE A 174 3.28 11.92 3.68
N GLN A 175 4.57 11.80 3.38
CA GLN A 175 5.50 12.94 3.48
C GLN A 175 5.26 13.92 2.33
N ASN A 176 5.29 15.21 2.64
CA ASN A 176 5.25 16.25 1.63
C ASN A 176 6.58 16.30 0.83
N PRO A 177 6.56 16.19 -0.52
CA PRO A 177 7.77 16.23 -1.34
C PRO A 177 8.50 17.58 -1.34
N ASP A 178 7.79 18.68 -1.07
CA ASP A 178 8.36 20.03 -1.04
C ASP A 178 8.88 20.43 0.34
N LYS A 179 8.46 19.72 1.40
CA LYS A 179 8.71 20.06 2.80
C LYS A 179 8.92 18.80 3.63
N ASP A 180 10.19 18.43 3.81
CA ASP A 180 10.59 17.18 4.49
C ASP A 180 10.08 17.05 5.94
N SER A 181 9.80 18.16 6.63
CA SER A 181 9.24 18.13 7.99
C SER A 181 7.73 17.92 8.02
N GLN A 182 7.02 18.08 6.90
CA GLN A 182 5.57 18.04 6.86
C GLN A 182 5.06 16.67 6.43
N TRP A 183 4.08 16.16 7.18
CA TRP A 183 3.45 14.87 6.93
C TRP A 183 1.94 15.01 6.97
N ASN A 184 1.25 14.43 6.00
CA ASN A 184 -0.19 14.25 6.06
C ASN A 184 -0.48 12.95 6.80
N ILE A 185 -1.17 13.01 7.95
CA ILE A 185 -1.40 11.88 8.85
C ILE A 185 -2.88 11.52 8.87
N THR A 186 -3.19 10.25 8.61
CA THR A 186 -4.55 9.71 8.66
C THR A 186 -4.61 8.45 9.52
N VAL A 187 -5.57 8.37 10.43
CA VAL A 187 -5.85 7.14 11.19
C VAL A 187 -6.64 6.18 10.30
N LEU A 188 -6.27 4.90 10.36
CA LEU A 188 -6.90 3.78 9.66
C LEU A 188 -7.60 2.87 10.70
N PRO A 189 -8.90 3.05 10.95
CA PRO A 189 -9.60 2.31 12.02
C PRO A 189 -9.66 0.81 11.74
N GLY A 190 -9.17 -0.01 12.67
CA GLY A 190 -9.16 -1.48 12.55
C GLY A 190 -8.01 -2.08 11.72
N TYR A 191 -7.11 -1.27 11.19
CA TYR A 191 -6.01 -1.74 10.32
C TYR A 191 -4.77 -2.21 11.10
N GLY A 192 -4.71 -2.03 12.42
CA GLY A 192 -3.54 -2.35 13.23
C GLY A 192 -3.18 -3.85 13.20
N GLU A 193 -4.17 -4.72 13.36
CA GLU A 193 -3.97 -6.18 13.30
C GLU A 193 -3.65 -6.69 11.88
N TRP A 194 -4.19 -6.03 10.86
CA TRP A 194 -3.83 -6.34 9.46
C TRP A 194 -2.36 -6.00 9.21
N LEU A 195 -1.92 -4.79 9.59
CA LEU A 195 -0.54 -4.35 9.40
C LEU A 195 0.46 -5.29 10.07
N LYS A 196 0.20 -5.72 11.32
CA LYS A 196 1.06 -6.68 12.01
C LYS A 196 1.20 -7.98 11.23
N LYS A 197 0.10 -8.52 10.70
CA LYS A 197 0.10 -9.76 9.92
C LYS A 197 0.86 -9.63 8.61
N GLU A 198 0.67 -8.53 7.88
CA GLU A 198 1.41 -8.30 6.64
C GLU A 198 2.92 -8.18 6.89
N ILE A 199 3.31 -7.48 7.96
CA ILE A 199 4.71 -7.41 8.39
C ILE A 199 5.24 -8.81 8.76
N ASP A 200 4.49 -9.60 9.53
CA ASP A 200 4.89 -10.97 9.89
C ASP A 200 5.07 -11.85 8.64
N ILE A 201 4.17 -11.74 7.65
CA ILE A 201 4.26 -12.48 6.38
C ILE A 201 5.49 -12.04 5.59
N LEU A 202 5.72 -10.73 5.46
CA LEU A 202 6.89 -10.18 4.78
C LEU A 202 8.19 -10.70 5.41
N LEU A 203 8.30 -10.60 6.74
CA LEU A 203 9.50 -11.04 7.46
C LEU A 203 9.69 -12.56 7.38
N ARG A 204 8.62 -13.34 7.36
CA ARG A 204 8.73 -14.79 7.11
C ARG A 204 9.29 -15.10 5.73
N ILE A 205 8.85 -14.38 4.71
CA ILE A 205 9.29 -14.58 3.32
C ILE A 205 10.73 -14.09 3.12
N LYS A 206 11.10 -12.95 3.70
CA LYS A 206 12.38 -12.28 3.43
C LYS A 206 13.49 -12.59 4.44
N ALA A 207 13.14 -12.77 5.71
CA ALA A 207 14.09 -12.99 6.80
C ALA A 207 13.98 -14.41 7.40
N GLY A 208 12.98 -15.21 7.03
CA GLY A 208 12.82 -16.58 7.51
C GLY A 208 12.30 -16.70 8.95
N LEU A 209 11.59 -15.68 9.44
CA LEU A 209 11.08 -15.55 10.82
C LEU A 209 9.63 -16.04 11.02
#